data_AF-A0A7W4W245-F1
#
_entry.id   AF-A0A7W4W245-F1
#
_cell.length_a   1.000
_cell.length_b   1.000
_cell.length_c   1.000
_cell.angle_alpha   90.00
_cell.angle_beta   90.00
_cell.angle_gamma   90.00
#
_symmetry.space_group_name_H-M   'P 1'
#
loop_
_entity.id
_entity.type
_entity.pdbx_description
1 polymer ?
#
loop_
_entity_poly.entity_id
_entity_poly.type
_entity_poly.pdbx_seq_one_letter_code
_entity_poly.pdbx_strand_id
1 'polypeptide(L)'
;MSLHKLTAGSGYDYLTRQVAAMDATDKGHTGLASYYTEKGETPGVWVGSGMEGLEGLDAGDIVTADHMQALFGSGHHPLATQRTKELDLRIGRDGVDRPTDADYKTARQLGTPYKVYDNDISPFRIEVAKRIAALNEAAGLPGDWPVPAADRAKIRTEVGTEFFRADHGREPTDARELAAAIAKHSRPKTNAVAGYDLTFSPVKSVSVLWAIADPKTAAVIERAHQAAIKDALGFIESKALFTRRGTNGVRQVDVRGLVATAFTHRDSRSGDPDLHTHVAVANKVQTLDGKWLAIDGRPLHKAVVSASETYNTALERHLVDALGVRFEERPNEDARKRPVREIVGVDPDLNRRFSKRRANVEDRRKVLAAAFQATHGRPPTPVETIQLSQQATLETREAKHEPRSLAEQRETWNRE
;
A
#
# COMPACT_ATOMS: atom_id res chain seq x y z
N MET A 1 -1.11 12.31 -2.30
CA MET A 1 -1.62 11.01 -1.81
C MET A 1 -1.76 10.03 -2.97
N SER A 2 -1.27 8.80 -2.84
CA SER A 2 -1.59 7.69 -3.75
C SER A 2 -2.52 6.68 -3.08
N LEU A 3 -3.18 5.82 -3.87
CA LEU A 3 -4.07 4.77 -3.38
C LEU A 3 -3.76 3.45 -4.07
N HIS A 4 -3.47 2.42 -3.28
CA HIS A 4 -3.24 1.05 -3.75
C HIS A 4 -4.21 0.08 -3.08
N LYS A 5 -4.65 -0.95 -3.81
CA LYS A 5 -5.47 -2.02 -3.22
C LYS A 5 -4.58 -3.03 -2.52
N LEU A 6 -4.97 -3.44 -1.32
CA LEU A 6 -4.35 -4.53 -0.57
C LEU A 6 -5.15 -5.81 -0.80
N THR A 7 -4.48 -6.87 -1.22
CA THR A 7 -5.08 -8.21 -1.36
C THR A 7 -4.94 -9.00 -0.06
N ALA A 8 -5.96 -9.78 0.27
CA ALA A 8 -5.88 -10.74 1.37
C ALA A 8 -4.79 -11.78 1.10
N GLY A 9 -4.24 -12.37 2.16
CA GLY A 9 -3.10 -13.30 2.08
C GLY A 9 -1.76 -12.59 2.23
N SER A 10 -1.22 -12.02 1.15
CA SER A 10 0.15 -11.47 1.11
C SER A 10 0.26 -9.97 0.78
N GLY A 11 -0.85 -9.31 0.42
CA GLY A 11 -0.83 -7.94 -0.09
C GLY A 11 -0.39 -6.89 0.95
N TYR A 12 -0.43 -7.23 2.24
CA TYR A 12 -0.04 -6.37 3.37
C TYR A 12 1.30 -6.80 3.99
N ASP A 13 1.94 -7.86 3.50
CA ASP A 13 3.17 -8.43 4.09
C ASP A 13 4.31 -7.42 4.16
N TYR A 14 4.36 -6.45 3.23
CA TYR A 14 5.38 -5.39 3.28
C TYR A 14 5.22 -4.45 4.48
N LEU A 15 4.00 -4.30 5.00
CA LEU A 15 3.70 -3.57 6.23
C LEU A 15 3.93 -4.47 7.46
N THR A 16 3.53 -5.74 7.40
CA THR A 16 3.76 -6.72 8.48
C THR A 16 5.24 -6.93 8.77
N ARG A 17 6.10 -6.95 7.75
CA ARG A 17 7.57 -7.04 7.94
C ARG A 17 8.15 -5.88 8.75
N GLN A 18 7.51 -4.71 8.74
CA GLN A 18 7.95 -3.57 9.56
C GLN A 18 7.56 -3.77 11.02
N VAL A 19 6.35 -4.29 11.25
CA VAL A 19 5.88 -4.58 12.60
C VAL A 19 6.66 -5.73 13.23
N ALA A 20 6.86 -6.82 12.48
CA ALA A 20 7.62 -7.99 12.96
C ALA A 20 9.10 -7.67 13.27
N ALA A 21 9.71 -6.72 12.56
CA ALA A 21 11.07 -6.27 12.86
C ALA A 21 11.15 -5.52 14.21
N MET A 22 10.05 -4.89 14.63
CA MET A 22 9.96 -4.16 15.90
C MET A 22 9.45 -5.04 17.05
N ASP A 23 8.53 -5.98 16.80
CA ASP A 23 8.10 -6.97 17.80
C ASP A 23 9.29 -7.84 18.29
N ALA A 24 10.34 -7.98 17.48
CA ALA A 24 11.57 -8.67 17.85
C ALA A 24 12.55 -7.84 18.70
N THR A 25 12.38 -6.51 18.80
CA THR A 25 13.33 -5.61 19.49
C THR A 25 12.89 -5.15 20.88
N ASP A 26 11.69 -5.51 21.32
CA ASP A 26 11.16 -5.56 22.71
C ASP A 26 11.74 -4.50 23.68
N LYS A 27 11.75 -3.23 23.27
CA LYS A 27 12.10 -2.09 24.15
C LYS A 27 11.04 -1.01 24.01
N GLY A 28 10.20 -0.90 25.03
CA GLY A 28 9.17 0.13 25.12
C GLY A 28 9.74 1.55 24.95
N HIS A 29 9.08 2.35 24.12
CA HIS A 29 9.52 3.71 23.80
C HIS A 29 8.99 4.71 24.83
N THR A 30 9.88 5.41 25.51
CA THR A 30 9.56 6.64 26.23
C THR A 30 10.65 7.68 26.03
N GLY A 31 10.54 8.50 24.97
CA GLY A 31 11.31 9.75 24.82
C GLY A 31 11.91 10.02 23.44
N LEU A 32 12.16 11.32 23.16
CA LEU A 32 12.78 11.82 21.92
C LEU A 32 14.16 11.18 21.63
N ALA A 33 14.91 10.79 22.65
CA ALA A 33 16.24 10.20 22.49
C ALA A 33 16.21 8.81 21.83
N SER A 34 15.23 7.96 22.16
CA SER A 34 15.07 6.60 21.61
C SER A 34 14.80 6.63 20.09
N TYR A 35 14.02 7.62 19.63
CA TYR A 35 13.72 7.84 18.21
C TYR A 35 14.96 8.08 17.33
N TYR A 36 15.98 8.78 17.83
CA TYR A 36 17.17 9.09 17.04
C TYR A 36 18.22 7.96 17.02
N THR A 37 18.24 7.12 18.05
CA THR A 37 19.29 6.11 18.26
C THR A 37 18.92 4.71 17.76
N GLU A 38 17.64 4.41 17.58
CA GLU A 38 17.19 3.07 17.19
C GLU A 38 17.26 2.85 15.68
N LYS A 39 17.68 1.62 15.30
CA LYS A 39 17.68 1.15 13.91
C LYS A 39 16.31 0.58 13.59
N GLY A 40 15.64 1.12 12.57
CA GLY A 40 14.28 0.73 12.20
C GLY A 40 13.34 1.93 12.06
N GLU A 41 12.15 1.71 11.51
CA GLU A 41 11.12 2.74 11.32
C GLU A 41 10.24 2.90 12.57
N THR A 42 9.46 3.99 12.63
CA THR A 42 8.50 4.21 13.73
C THR A 42 7.45 3.11 13.76
N PRO A 43 7.07 2.60 14.96
CA PRO A 43 5.96 1.66 15.09
C PRO A 43 4.69 2.19 14.42
N GLY A 44 3.92 1.26 13.85
CA GLY A 44 2.60 1.61 13.34
C GLY A 44 1.64 1.97 14.47
N VAL A 45 0.73 2.91 14.21
CA VAL A 45 -0.33 3.29 15.15
C VAL A 45 -1.70 3.12 14.53
N TRP A 46 -2.70 2.78 15.35
CA TRP A 46 -4.09 2.75 14.94
C TRP A 46 -4.66 4.14 14.72
N VAL A 47 -5.43 4.33 13.64
CA VAL A 47 -6.07 5.60 13.28
C VAL A 47 -7.47 5.40 12.69
N GLY A 48 -8.27 6.46 12.71
CA GLY A 48 -9.63 6.52 12.16
C GLY A 48 -10.72 6.51 13.22
N SER A 49 -11.87 7.15 12.92
CA SER A 49 -13.01 7.18 13.85
C SER A 49 -13.74 5.84 13.93
N GLY A 50 -13.52 4.95 12.95
CA GLY A 50 -14.07 3.59 12.98
C GLY A 50 -13.48 2.70 14.08
N MET A 51 -12.37 3.11 14.69
CA MET A 51 -11.80 2.44 15.87
C MET A 51 -12.78 2.36 17.04
N GLU A 52 -13.72 3.30 17.18
CA GLU A 52 -14.79 3.25 18.20
C GLU A 52 -15.61 1.95 18.13
N GLY A 53 -15.72 1.34 16.95
CA GLY A 53 -16.41 0.07 16.78
C GLY A 53 -15.60 -1.16 17.18
N LEU A 54 -14.29 -1.04 17.41
CA LEU A 54 -13.38 -2.13 17.77
C LEU A 54 -13.10 -2.13 19.26
N GLU A 55 -13.72 -3.03 20.00
CA GLU A 55 -13.54 -3.06 21.45
C GLU A 55 -12.16 -3.61 21.83
N GLY A 56 -11.48 -2.94 22.75
CA GLY A 56 -10.16 -3.32 23.25
C GLY A 56 -8.98 -2.74 22.47
N LEU A 57 -9.23 -1.88 21.46
CA LEU A 57 -8.19 -1.10 20.79
C LEU A 57 -8.65 0.34 20.57
N ASP A 58 -7.80 1.29 20.92
CA ASP A 58 -8.04 2.71 20.74
C ASP A 58 -7.18 3.31 19.63
N ALA A 59 -7.63 4.44 19.06
CA ALA A 59 -6.80 5.19 18.14
C ALA A 59 -5.56 5.74 18.86
N GLY A 60 -4.38 5.51 18.29
CA GLY A 60 -3.08 5.79 18.91
C GLY A 60 -2.37 4.56 19.47
N ASP A 61 -3.08 3.45 19.67
CA ASP A 61 -2.46 2.19 20.11
C ASP A 61 -1.44 1.67 19.08
N ILE A 62 -0.41 0.99 19.57
CA ILE A 62 0.62 0.38 18.72
C ILE A 62 0.04 -0.82 17.96
N VAL A 63 0.41 -0.91 16.70
CA VAL A 63 0.03 -2.02 15.80
C VAL A 63 1.03 -3.16 15.95
N THR A 64 0.54 -4.38 16.13
CA THR A 64 1.35 -5.61 16.21
C THR A 64 1.20 -6.46 14.94
N ALA A 65 2.13 -7.42 14.72
CA ALA A 65 2.06 -8.28 13.54
C ALA A 65 0.78 -9.14 13.55
N ASP A 66 0.37 -9.59 14.74
CA ASP A 66 -0.86 -10.34 14.97
C ASP A 66 -2.10 -9.53 14.59
N HIS A 67 -2.14 -8.23 14.92
CA HIS A 67 -3.22 -7.32 14.51
C HIS A 67 -3.35 -7.29 12.98
N MET A 68 -2.22 -7.10 12.29
CA MET A 68 -2.18 -7.01 10.83
C MET A 68 -2.61 -8.31 10.17
N GLN A 69 -2.12 -9.46 10.67
CA GLN A 69 -2.47 -10.77 10.15
C GLN A 69 -3.95 -11.12 10.36
N ALA A 70 -4.49 -10.84 11.55
CA ALA A 70 -5.90 -11.07 11.84
C ALA A 70 -6.80 -10.21 10.94
N LEU A 71 -6.54 -8.90 10.86
CA LEU A 71 -7.41 -7.97 10.15
C LEU A 71 -7.22 -8.01 8.63
N PHE A 72 -5.99 -7.85 8.12
CA PHE A 72 -5.73 -7.77 6.68
C PHE A 72 -5.50 -9.15 6.05
N GLY A 73 -4.97 -10.12 6.80
CA GLY A 73 -4.79 -11.47 6.32
C GLY A 73 -6.11 -12.22 6.16
N SER A 74 -6.99 -12.10 7.15
CA SER A 74 -8.17 -12.97 7.24
C SER A 74 -9.50 -12.23 7.48
N GLY A 75 -9.49 -10.92 7.73
CA GLY A 75 -10.71 -10.14 7.93
C GLY A 75 -11.38 -10.39 9.28
N HIS A 76 -10.61 -10.80 10.28
CA HIS A 76 -11.03 -11.01 11.66
C HIS A 76 -10.79 -9.77 12.52
N HIS A 77 -11.32 -9.80 13.75
CA HIS A 77 -11.02 -8.82 14.78
C HIS A 77 -9.51 -8.79 15.03
N PRO A 78 -8.84 -7.64 15.15
CA PRO A 78 -7.38 -7.58 15.35
C PRO A 78 -6.92 -8.34 16.60
N LEU A 79 -7.72 -8.28 17.67
CA LEU A 79 -7.52 -9.03 18.91
C LEU A 79 -8.14 -10.44 18.92
N ALA A 80 -8.46 -11.03 17.76
CA ALA A 80 -9.17 -12.31 17.69
C ALA A 80 -8.49 -13.41 18.51
N THR A 81 -7.17 -13.58 18.39
CA THR A 81 -6.40 -14.60 19.13
C THR A 81 -6.47 -14.40 20.64
N GLN A 82 -6.32 -13.15 21.10
CA GLN A 82 -6.41 -12.82 22.51
C GLN A 82 -7.81 -13.10 23.06
N ARG A 83 -8.85 -12.59 22.38
CA ARG A 83 -10.25 -12.76 22.78
C ARG A 83 -10.66 -14.23 22.85
N THR A 84 -10.18 -15.08 21.92
CA THR A 84 -10.46 -16.52 21.98
C THR A 84 -9.73 -17.20 23.14
N LYS A 85 -8.48 -16.81 23.44
CA LYS A 85 -7.74 -17.34 24.60
C LYS A 85 -8.43 -16.96 25.92
N GLU A 86 -8.95 -15.74 26.03
CA GLU A 86 -9.71 -15.29 27.20
C GLU A 86 -10.99 -16.11 27.42
N LEU A 87 -11.66 -16.54 26.33
CA LEU A 87 -12.77 -17.49 26.42
C LEU A 87 -12.29 -18.86 26.90
N ASP A 88 -11.19 -19.39 26.36
CA ASP A 88 -10.63 -20.69 26.77
C ASP A 88 -10.32 -20.73 28.28
N LEU A 89 -9.81 -19.62 28.85
CA LEU A 89 -9.50 -19.49 30.28
C LEU A 89 -10.73 -19.53 31.21
N ARG A 90 -11.95 -19.43 30.66
CA ARG A 90 -13.21 -19.58 31.41
C ARG A 90 -13.62 -21.04 31.58
N ILE A 91 -13.08 -21.95 30.76
CA ILE A 91 -13.45 -23.36 30.80
C ILE A 91 -13.03 -23.96 32.15
N GLY A 92 -14.00 -24.55 32.86
CA GLY A 92 -13.77 -25.21 34.14
C GLY A 92 -13.68 -24.27 35.35
N ARG A 93 -14.01 -22.98 35.22
CA ARG A 93 -14.18 -22.07 36.36
C ARG A 93 -15.56 -22.23 36.99
N ASP A 94 -15.60 -22.35 38.31
CA ASP A 94 -16.86 -22.43 39.06
C ASP A 94 -17.70 -21.17 38.87
N GLY A 95 -19.01 -21.37 38.61
CA GLY A 95 -19.98 -20.29 38.45
C GLY A 95 -19.94 -19.53 37.12
N VAL A 96 -19.16 -20.00 36.13
CA VAL A 96 -19.09 -19.38 34.80
C VAL A 96 -19.56 -20.36 33.72
N ASP A 97 -20.52 -19.95 32.91
CA ASP A 97 -20.96 -20.75 31.77
C ASP A 97 -19.82 -20.98 30.78
N ARG A 98 -19.75 -22.22 30.28
CA ARG A 98 -18.79 -22.63 29.25
C ARG A 98 -19.06 -21.82 27.96
N PRO A 99 -18.02 -21.23 27.34
CA PRO A 99 -18.18 -20.54 26.07
C PRO A 99 -18.78 -21.44 24.99
N THR A 100 -19.70 -20.88 24.22
CA THR A 100 -20.34 -21.50 23.06
C THR A 100 -19.60 -21.19 21.76
N ASP A 101 -19.86 -21.95 20.69
CA ASP A 101 -19.34 -21.63 19.36
C ASP A 101 -19.72 -20.21 18.88
N ALA A 102 -20.89 -19.72 19.32
CA ALA A 102 -21.33 -18.36 19.03
C ALA A 102 -20.46 -17.29 19.72
N ASP A 103 -19.97 -17.57 20.93
CA ASP A 103 -19.06 -16.68 21.66
C ASP A 103 -17.71 -16.59 20.94
N TYR A 104 -17.12 -17.73 20.55
CA TYR A 104 -15.88 -17.75 19.76
C TYR A 104 -16.04 -17.05 18.41
N LYS A 105 -17.19 -17.22 17.75
CA LYS A 105 -17.48 -16.54 16.49
C LYS A 105 -17.54 -15.02 16.69
N THR A 106 -18.20 -14.56 17.74
CA THR A 106 -18.33 -13.13 18.08
C THR A 106 -16.98 -12.52 18.47
N ALA A 107 -16.18 -13.24 19.25
CA ALA A 107 -14.82 -12.84 19.61
C ALA A 107 -13.89 -12.66 18.40
N ARG A 108 -14.10 -13.46 17.34
CA ARG A 108 -13.21 -13.51 16.17
C ARG A 108 -13.65 -12.63 15.00
N GLN A 109 -14.94 -12.47 14.75
CA GLN A 109 -15.42 -12.01 13.43
C GLN A 109 -15.79 -10.52 13.36
N LEU A 110 -15.32 -9.86 12.31
CA LEU A 110 -15.84 -8.56 11.83
C LEU A 110 -16.70 -8.80 10.58
N GLY A 111 -17.86 -9.42 10.75
CA GLY A 111 -18.68 -9.90 9.63
C GLY A 111 -18.02 -11.06 8.88
N THR A 112 -18.24 -11.19 7.57
CA THR A 112 -17.73 -12.33 6.79
C THR A 112 -16.21 -12.27 6.61
N PRO A 113 -15.43 -13.29 7.00
CA PRO A 113 -13.99 -13.34 6.77
C PRO A 113 -13.63 -13.25 5.28
N TYR A 114 -12.39 -12.85 4.98
CA TYR A 114 -11.91 -12.83 3.61
C TYR A 114 -11.81 -14.25 3.04
N LYS A 115 -12.21 -14.41 1.78
CA LYS A 115 -11.95 -15.65 1.04
C LYS A 115 -10.49 -15.62 0.60
N VAL A 116 -9.64 -16.29 1.38
CA VAL A 116 -8.25 -16.56 1.03
C VAL A 116 -8.22 -17.89 0.29
N TYR A 117 -7.71 -17.89 -0.94
CA TYR A 117 -7.53 -19.10 -1.73
C TYR A 117 -6.05 -19.45 -1.71
N ASP A 118 -5.70 -20.64 -1.21
CA ASP A 118 -4.32 -21.13 -1.30
C ASP A 118 -3.90 -21.23 -2.78
N ASN A 119 -2.71 -20.69 -3.09
CA ASN A 119 -2.12 -20.57 -4.43
C ASN A 119 -2.94 -19.72 -5.45
N ASP A 120 -2.77 -18.39 -5.34
CA ASP A 120 -3.30 -17.34 -6.24
C ASP A 120 -2.74 -17.40 -7.68
N ILE A 121 -1.65 -18.14 -7.90
CA ILE A 121 -1.08 -18.30 -9.23
C ILE A 121 -1.84 -19.40 -9.96
N SER A 122 -2.56 -19.03 -11.02
CA SER A 122 -3.27 -20.03 -11.83
C SER A 122 -2.29 -21.09 -12.37
N PRO A 123 -2.69 -22.37 -12.50
CA PRO A 123 -1.81 -23.41 -13.03
C PRO A 123 -1.16 -23.03 -14.36
N PHE A 124 -1.91 -22.29 -15.19
CA PHE A 124 -1.40 -21.69 -16.43
C PHE A 124 -0.21 -20.75 -16.20
N ARG A 125 -0.27 -19.86 -15.21
CA ARG A 125 0.81 -18.92 -14.91
C ARG A 125 2.02 -19.63 -14.31
N ILE A 126 1.81 -20.67 -13.51
CA ILE A 126 2.90 -21.53 -12.99
C ILE A 126 3.62 -22.19 -14.16
N GLU A 127 2.89 -22.78 -15.10
CA GLU A 127 3.47 -23.46 -16.24
C GLU A 127 4.21 -22.49 -17.19
N VAL A 128 3.65 -21.30 -17.45
CA VAL A 128 4.35 -20.25 -18.21
C VAL A 128 5.65 -19.84 -17.52
N ALA A 129 5.64 -19.62 -16.20
CA ALA A 129 6.84 -19.25 -15.46
C ALA A 129 7.90 -20.36 -15.48
N LYS A 130 7.47 -21.62 -15.35
CA LYS A 130 8.35 -22.80 -15.44
C LYS A 130 9.04 -22.90 -16.80
N ARG A 131 8.33 -22.64 -17.90
CA ARG A 131 8.92 -22.65 -19.26
C ARG A 131 9.85 -21.48 -19.52
N ILE A 132 9.54 -20.30 -18.97
CA ILE A 132 10.44 -19.15 -19.00
C ILE A 132 11.74 -19.46 -18.26
N ALA A 133 11.65 -20.04 -17.07
CA ALA A 133 12.82 -20.46 -16.30
C ALA A 133 13.65 -21.50 -17.05
N ALA A 134 13.00 -22.52 -17.62
CA ALA A 134 13.69 -23.54 -18.43
C ALA A 134 14.38 -22.94 -19.68
N LEU A 135 13.78 -21.95 -20.34
CA LEU A 135 14.40 -21.24 -21.45
C LEU A 135 15.67 -20.49 -21.02
N ASN A 136 15.62 -19.82 -19.87
CA ASN A 136 16.78 -19.13 -19.31
C ASN A 136 17.88 -20.10 -18.90
N GLU A 137 17.53 -21.18 -18.19
CA GLU A 137 18.47 -22.21 -17.75
C GLU A 137 19.19 -22.87 -18.94
N ALA A 138 18.46 -23.15 -20.03
CA ALA A 138 19.04 -23.67 -21.26
C ALA A 138 20.04 -22.70 -21.92
N ALA A 139 19.87 -21.40 -21.68
CA ALA A 139 20.80 -20.36 -22.12
C ALA A 139 21.93 -20.08 -21.10
N GLY A 140 22.00 -20.83 -20.00
CA GLY A 140 22.97 -20.61 -18.91
C GLY A 140 22.68 -19.36 -18.07
N LEU A 141 21.45 -18.85 -18.11
CA LEU A 141 21.00 -17.66 -17.39
C LEU A 141 20.19 -18.04 -16.14
N PRO A 142 20.12 -17.17 -15.11
CA PRO A 142 19.22 -17.36 -13.97
C PRO A 142 17.76 -17.53 -14.40
N GLY A 143 16.99 -18.37 -13.71
CA GLY A 143 15.61 -18.70 -14.09
C GLY A 143 14.65 -17.49 -14.15
N ASP A 144 14.91 -16.45 -13.38
CA ASP A 144 14.16 -15.19 -13.36
C ASP A 144 14.71 -14.11 -14.32
N TRP A 145 15.72 -14.45 -15.13
CA TRP A 145 16.32 -13.51 -16.07
C TRP A 145 15.31 -12.98 -17.11
N PRO A 146 15.39 -11.70 -17.51
CA PRO A 146 14.46 -11.14 -18.50
C PRO A 146 14.52 -11.86 -19.86
N VAL A 147 13.40 -12.45 -20.27
CA VAL A 147 13.22 -13.07 -21.60
C VAL A 147 12.58 -12.09 -22.60
N PRO A 148 12.98 -12.05 -23.89
CA PRO A 148 12.35 -11.19 -24.90
C PRO A 148 10.83 -11.35 -25.01
N ALA A 149 10.12 -10.28 -25.35
CA ALA A 149 8.65 -10.28 -25.40
C ALA A 149 8.06 -11.29 -26.39
N ALA A 150 8.74 -11.50 -27.53
CA ALA A 150 8.34 -12.48 -28.53
C ALA A 150 8.39 -13.91 -27.98
N ASP A 151 9.46 -14.27 -27.26
CA ASP A 151 9.62 -15.60 -26.67
C ASP A 151 8.61 -15.84 -25.55
N ARG A 152 8.35 -14.84 -24.71
CA ARG A 152 7.27 -14.92 -23.71
C ARG A 152 5.90 -15.10 -24.36
N ALA A 153 5.63 -14.40 -25.47
CA ALA A 153 4.36 -14.53 -26.19
C ALA A 153 4.22 -15.92 -26.82
N LYS A 154 5.31 -16.48 -27.37
CA LYS A 154 5.36 -17.85 -27.91
C LYS A 154 5.07 -18.88 -26.82
N ILE A 155 5.81 -18.86 -25.70
CA ILE A 155 5.59 -19.75 -24.55
C ILE A 155 4.14 -19.66 -24.06
N ARG A 156 3.60 -18.45 -23.92
CA ARG A 156 2.23 -18.24 -23.46
C ARG A 156 1.19 -18.78 -24.43
N THR A 157 1.48 -18.75 -25.73
CA THR A 157 0.63 -19.32 -26.79
C THR A 157 0.65 -20.84 -26.74
N GLU A 158 1.84 -21.45 -26.62
CA GLU A 158 2.02 -22.90 -26.50
C GLU A 158 1.29 -23.46 -25.28
N VAL A 159 1.53 -22.88 -24.09
CA VAL A 159 0.81 -23.26 -22.86
C VAL A 159 -0.69 -23.01 -23.02
N GLY A 160 -1.09 -21.94 -23.71
CA GLY A 160 -2.48 -21.62 -24.00
C GLY A 160 -3.18 -22.69 -24.80
N THR A 161 -2.54 -23.17 -25.86
CA THR A 161 -3.06 -24.21 -26.74
C THR A 161 -3.16 -25.54 -26.00
N GLU A 162 -2.17 -25.88 -25.17
CA GLU A 162 -2.20 -27.10 -24.36
C GLU A 162 -3.33 -27.10 -23.33
N PHE A 163 -3.50 -25.99 -22.61
CA PHE A 163 -4.62 -25.83 -21.68
C PHE A 163 -5.97 -25.87 -22.40
N PHE A 164 -6.06 -25.25 -23.58
CA PHE A 164 -7.27 -25.31 -24.40
C PHE A 164 -7.60 -26.75 -24.81
N ARG A 165 -6.60 -27.50 -25.29
CA ARG A 165 -6.78 -28.90 -25.70
C ARG A 165 -7.19 -29.77 -24.51
N ALA A 166 -6.62 -29.52 -23.33
CA ALA A 166 -6.99 -30.23 -22.11
C ALA A 166 -8.45 -29.94 -21.68
N ASP A 167 -8.89 -28.68 -21.75
CA ASP A 167 -10.26 -28.27 -21.39
C ASP A 167 -11.32 -28.74 -22.42
N HIS A 168 -10.98 -28.73 -23.71
CA HIS A 168 -11.96 -28.85 -24.80
C HIS A 168 -11.80 -30.11 -25.68
N GLY A 169 -10.72 -30.89 -25.53
CA GLY A 169 -10.46 -32.10 -26.31
C GLY A 169 -10.20 -31.87 -27.80
N ARG A 170 -9.97 -30.62 -28.23
CA ARG A 170 -9.75 -30.21 -29.62
C ARG A 170 -8.81 -29.01 -29.74
N GLU A 171 -8.37 -28.72 -30.97
CA GLU A 171 -7.64 -27.48 -31.27
C GLU A 171 -8.55 -26.24 -31.23
N PRO A 172 -7.99 -25.06 -30.91
CA PRO A 172 -8.68 -23.78 -31.10
C PRO A 172 -9.01 -23.58 -32.58
N THR A 173 -10.21 -23.11 -32.87
CA THR A 173 -10.67 -22.87 -34.25
C THR A 173 -10.01 -21.64 -34.86
N ASP A 174 -9.71 -20.62 -34.04
CA ASP A 174 -9.02 -19.42 -34.47
C ASP A 174 -8.18 -18.79 -33.33
N ALA A 175 -7.42 -17.76 -33.68
CA ALA A 175 -6.59 -17.02 -32.72
C ALA A 175 -7.42 -16.28 -31.65
N ARG A 176 -8.68 -15.95 -31.93
CA ARG A 176 -9.57 -15.24 -30.99
C ARG A 176 -10.05 -16.18 -29.89
N GLU A 177 -10.39 -17.41 -30.24
CA GLU A 177 -10.78 -18.46 -29.30
C GLU A 177 -9.60 -18.81 -28.38
N LEU A 178 -8.41 -18.97 -28.94
CA LEU A 178 -7.19 -19.18 -28.15
C LEU A 178 -6.89 -17.99 -27.23
N ALA A 179 -7.01 -16.76 -27.73
CA ALA A 179 -6.82 -15.57 -26.91
C ALA A 179 -7.84 -15.47 -25.76
N ALA A 180 -9.11 -15.84 -26.00
CA ALA A 180 -10.14 -15.90 -24.97
C ALA A 180 -9.83 -16.97 -23.90
N ALA A 181 -9.35 -18.14 -24.31
CA ALA A 181 -8.94 -19.20 -23.40
C ALA A 181 -7.70 -18.80 -22.57
N ILE A 182 -6.68 -18.24 -23.20
CA ILE A 182 -5.51 -17.69 -22.51
C ILE A 182 -5.97 -16.60 -21.52
N ALA A 183 -6.89 -15.72 -21.89
CA ALA A 183 -7.45 -14.72 -20.98
C ALA A 183 -8.18 -15.38 -19.80
N LYS A 184 -8.99 -16.41 -20.03
CA LYS A 184 -9.69 -17.19 -18.97
C LYS A 184 -8.69 -17.83 -18.00
N HIS A 185 -7.69 -18.55 -18.51
CA HIS A 185 -6.73 -19.29 -17.68
C HIS A 185 -5.69 -18.39 -17.00
N SER A 186 -5.36 -17.25 -17.60
CA SER A 186 -4.42 -16.30 -17.02
C SER A 186 -5.02 -15.34 -16.00
N ARG A 187 -6.35 -15.28 -15.91
CA ARG A 187 -7.03 -14.52 -14.85
C ARG A 187 -6.57 -15.06 -13.50
N PRO A 188 -5.96 -14.23 -12.64
CA PRO A 188 -5.79 -14.59 -11.24
C PRO A 188 -7.16 -14.95 -10.66
N LYS A 189 -7.19 -15.88 -9.70
CA LYS A 189 -8.39 -16.00 -8.87
C LYS A 189 -8.53 -14.65 -8.16
N THR A 190 -9.73 -14.07 -8.14
CA THR A 190 -9.91 -12.76 -7.53
C THR A 190 -9.63 -12.87 -6.04
N ASN A 191 -8.48 -12.38 -5.60
CA ASN A 191 -8.18 -12.23 -4.19
C ASN A 191 -9.18 -11.25 -3.57
N ALA A 192 -9.69 -11.60 -2.39
CA ALA A 192 -10.49 -10.68 -1.61
C ALA A 192 -9.67 -9.39 -1.37
N VAL A 193 -10.31 -8.23 -1.56
CA VAL A 193 -9.69 -6.95 -1.21
C VAL A 193 -9.66 -6.88 0.31
N ALA A 194 -8.46 -6.91 0.89
CA ALA A 194 -8.24 -6.80 2.32
C ALA A 194 -8.29 -5.35 2.82
N GLY A 195 -8.02 -4.40 1.92
CA GLY A 195 -7.95 -2.99 2.28
C GLY A 195 -7.47 -2.11 1.15
N TYR A 196 -7.15 -0.88 1.52
CA TYR A 196 -6.58 0.15 0.66
C TYR A 196 -5.41 0.79 1.41
N ASP A 197 -4.26 0.89 0.77
CA ASP A 197 -3.14 1.68 1.28
C ASP A 197 -3.21 3.09 0.70
N LEU A 198 -3.33 4.07 1.58
CA LEU A 198 -3.28 5.49 1.27
C LEU A 198 -1.90 6.03 1.65
N THR A 199 -1.06 6.28 0.66
CA THR A 199 0.29 6.81 0.93
C THR A 199 0.29 8.33 0.83
N PHE A 200 0.60 8.99 1.93
CA PHE A 200 0.73 10.44 2.04
C PHE A 200 2.21 10.82 2.02
N SER A 201 2.62 11.50 0.96
CA SER A 201 3.95 12.08 0.83
C SER A 201 3.80 13.58 0.64
N PRO A 202 4.47 14.42 1.43
CA PRO A 202 4.49 15.86 1.22
C PRO A 202 5.32 16.19 -0.04
N VAL A 203 5.29 17.46 -0.43
CA VAL A 203 6.14 17.97 -1.51
C VAL A 203 7.62 17.87 -1.13
N LYS A 204 8.51 17.82 -2.12
CA LYS A 204 9.90 17.40 -1.88
C LYS A 204 10.64 18.36 -0.96
N SER A 205 10.37 19.66 -1.06
CA SER A 205 10.98 20.67 -0.20
C SER A 205 10.66 20.47 1.28
N VAL A 206 9.48 19.92 1.63
CA VAL A 206 9.12 19.59 3.01
C VAL A 206 9.99 18.44 3.53
N SER A 207 10.13 17.36 2.75
CA SER A 207 11.01 16.23 3.11
C SER A 207 12.48 16.64 3.20
N VAL A 208 12.94 17.52 2.32
CA VAL A 208 14.31 18.06 2.36
C VAL A 208 14.52 18.92 3.61
N LEU A 209 13.62 19.87 3.89
CA LEU A 209 13.70 20.70 5.08
C LEU A 209 13.68 19.84 6.36
N TRP A 210 12.78 18.86 6.43
CA TRP A 210 12.70 17.91 7.54
C TRP A 210 14.03 17.17 7.77
N ALA A 211 14.67 16.70 6.71
CA ALA A 211 15.91 15.93 6.80
C ALA A 211 17.11 16.75 7.30
N ILE A 212 17.22 18.01 6.90
CA ILE A 212 18.41 18.86 7.19
C ILE A 212 18.21 19.83 8.36
N ALA A 213 16.97 20.20 8.69
CA ALA A 213 16.70 21.13 9.80
C ALA A 213 17.05 20.50 11.16
N ASP A 214 17.24 21.31 12.20
CA ASP A 214 17.54 20.78 13.54
C ASP A 214 16.43 19.82 14.06
N PRO A 215 16.75 18.91 15.01
CA PRO A 215 15.79 17.94 15.53
C PRO A 215 14.44 18.51 15.99
N LYS A 216 14.42 19.73 16.57
CA LYS A 216 13.17 20.32 17.05
C LYS A 216 12.29 20.74 15.87
N THR A 217 12.87 21.37 14.86
CA THR A 217 12.17 21.77 13.64
C THR A 217 11.68 20.55 12.87
N ALA A 218 12.50 19.51 12.73
CA ALA A 218 12.10 18.24 12.09
C ALA A 218 10.86 17.63 12.78
N ALA A 219 10.85 17.59 14.12
CA ALA A 219 9.71 17.10 14.88
C ALA A 219 8.43 17.95 14.71
N VAL A 220 8.56 19.27 14.50
CA VAL A 220 7.41 20.14 14.15
C VAL A 220 6.85 19.75 12.78
N ILE A 221 7.71 19.52 11.79
CA ILE A 221 7.29 19.11 10.44
C ILE A 221 6.59 17.76 10.47
N GLU A 222 7.10 16.79 11.22
CA GLU A 222 6.45 15.49 11.41
C GLU A 222 5.05 15.62 12.02
N ARG A 223 4.88 16.48 13.05
CA ARG A 223 3.55 16.73 13.64
C ARG A 223 2.60 17.39 12.65
N ALA A 224 3.07 18.36 11.87
CA ALA A 224 2.26 19.00 10.82
C ALA A 224 1.83 17.99 9.74
N HIS A 225 2.73 17.06 9.36
CA HIS A 225 2.44 15.95 8.47
C HIS A 225 1.35 15.03 9.02
N GLN A 226 1.47 14.59 10.28
CA GLN A 226 0.43 13.76 10.92
C GLN A 226 -0.92 14.49 11.05
N ALA A 227 -0.91 15.78 11.37
CA ALA A 227 -2.12 16.59 11.44
C ALA A 227 -2.81 16.73 10.07
N ALA A 228 -2.03 16.93 9.00
CA ALA A 228 -2.55 16.98 7.63
C ALA A 228 -3.14 15.63 7.18
N ILE A 229 -2.52 14.51 7.58
CA ILE A 229 -3.08 13.17 7.35
C ILE A 229 -4.42 13.04 8.07
N LYS A 230 -4.50 13.43 9.34
CA LYS A 230 -5.75 13.39 10.12
C LYS A 230 -6.87 14.20 9.44
N ASP A 231 -6.56 15.40 8.95
CA ASP A 231 -7.53 16.23 8.21
C ASP A 231 -8.02 15.53 6.93
N ALA A 232 -7.11 14.93 6.16
CA ALA A 232 -7.46 14.20 4.94
C ALA A 232 -8.27 12.92 5.22
N LEU A 233 -7.95 12.20 6.29
CA LEU A 233 -8.73 11.05 6.75
C LEU A 233 -10.15 11.47 7.17
N GLY A 234 -10.30 12.57 7.91
CA GLY A 234 -11.61 13.12 8.26
C GLY A 234 -12.44 13.54 7.04
N PHE A 235 -11.80 14.08 6.00
CA PHE A 235 -12.45 14.31 4.70
C PHE A 235 -12.92 13.00 4.06
N ILE A 236 -12.08 11.96 4.04
CA ILE A 236 -12.44 10.66 3.47
C ILE A 236 -13.62 10.06 4.23
N GLU A 237 -13.57 10.02 5.56
CA GLU A 237 -14.64 9.47 6.41
C GLU A 237 -15.98 10.17 6.17
N SER A 238 -15.96 11.50 6.01
CA SER A 238 -17.18 12.29 5.86
C SER A 238 -17.73 12.37 4.43
N LYS A 239 -16.89 12.20 3.40
CA LYS A 239 -17.28 12.46 1.99
C LYS A 239 -17.13 11.28 1.05
N ALA A 240 -16.33 10.28 1.40
CA ALA A 240 -15.91 9.22 0.47
C ALA A 240 -15.96 7.81 1.04
N LEU A 241 -16.28 7.66 2.32
CA LEU A 241 -16.32 6.37 3.00
C LEU A 241 -17.76 5.89 3.17
N PHE A 242 -18.10 4.83 2.45
CA PHE A 242 -19.43 4.23 2.53
C PHE A 242 -19.33 2.71 2.43
N THR A 243 -20.42 2.03 2.74
CA THR A 243 -20.61 0.60 2.41
C THR A 243 -21.88 0.38 1.61
N ARG A 244 -22.12 -0.86 1.17
CA ARG A 244 -23.29 -1.23 0.35
C ARG A 244 -24.13 -2.31 1.01
N ARG A 245 -25.45 -2.23 0.81
CA ARG A 245 -26.46 -3.19 1.28
C ARG A 245 -27.46 -3.53 0.18
N GLY A 246 -28.21 -4.61 0.42
CA GLY A 246 -29.21 -5.15 -0.50
C GLY A 246 -28.58 -6.06 -1.57
N THR A 247 -29.43 -6.77 -2.30
CA THR A 247 -29.02 -7.63 -3.42
C THR A 247 -28.16 -6.82 -4.38
N ASN A 248 -26.97 -7.34 -4.72
CA ASN A 248 -25.98 -6.66 -5.56
C ASN A 248 -25.49 -5.28 -5.06
N GLY A 249 -25.72 -4.95 -3.78
CA GLY A 249 -25.24 -3.71 -3.17
C GLY A 249 -25.90 -2.45 -3.72
N VAL A 250 -27.19 -2.52 -4.07
CA VAL A 250 -27.95 -1.41 -4.65
C VAL A 250 -28.04 -0.17 -3.76
N ARG A 251 -27.92 -0.32 -2.44
CA ARG A 251 -28.02 0.79 -1.49
C ARG A 251 -26.66 1.12 -0.89
N GLN A 252 -26.20 2.36 -1.06
CA GLN A 252 -25.07 2.90 -0.32
C GLN A 252 -25.54 3.39 1.06
N VAL A 253 -24.77 3.13 2.11
CA VAL A 253 -25.10 3.53 3.48
C VAL A 253 -23.87 4.04 4.22
N ASP A 254 -24.13 4.88 5.21
CA ASP A 254 -23.10 5.48 6.07
C ASP A 254 -22.49 4.44 7.04
N VAL A 255 -21.28 4.77 7.47
CA VAL A 255 -20.45 3.99 8.40
C VAL A 255 -19.88 4.91 9.47
N ARG A 256 -19.45 4.34 10.59
CA ARG A 256 -18.86 5.09 11.71
C ARG A 256 -17.56 5.80 11.35
N GLY A 257 -16.76 5.19 10.47
CA GLY A 257 -15.44 5.68 10.11
C GLY A 257 -14.55 4.56 9.58
N LEU A 258 -13.30 4.90 9.30
CA LEU A 258 -12.27 3.96 8.87
C LEU A 258 -11.62 3.27 10.07
N VAL A 259 -11.23 2.02 9.85
CA VAL A 259 -10.31 1.28 10.70
C VAL A 259 -9.01 1.19 9.92
N ALA A 260 -7.94 1.82 10.41
CA ALA A 260 -6.68 1.84 9.69
C ALA A 260 -5.45 1.85 10.59
N THR A 261 -4.31 1.51 9.99
CA THR A 261 -2.99 1.55 10.62
C THR A 261 -2.08 2.48 9.83
N ALA A 262 -1.35 3.36 10.53
CA ALA A 262 -0.48 4.37 9.94
C ALA A 262 1.00 4.06 10.23
N PHE A 263 1.82 3.96 9.18
CA PHE A 263 3.25 3.68 9.26
C PHE A 263 4.04 4.81 8.60
N THR A 264 4.84 5.55 9.38
CA THR A 264 5.64 6.66 8.86
C THR A 264 7.05 6.19 8.52
N HIS A 265 7.49 6.48 7.30
CA HIS A 265 8.77 6.14 6.72
C HIS A 265 9.55 7.42 6.43
N ARG A 266 10.87 7.29 6.38
CA ARG A 266 11.82 8.41 6.39
C ARG A 266 12.60 8.58 5.10
N ASP A 267 12.81 7.49 4.36
CA ASP A 267 13.62 7.48 3.17
C ASP A 267 12.98 6.74 2.01
N SER A 268 13.45 7.09 0.82
CA SER A 268 13.12 6.35 -0.38
C SER A 268 14.00 5.11 -0.49
N ARG A 269 13.67 4.20 -1.40
CA ARG A 269 14.52 3.04 -1.71
C ARG A 269 15.95 3.40 -2.13
N SER A 270 16.15 4.60 -2.68
CA SER A 270 17.46 5.11 -3.09
C SER A 270 18.17 5.86 -1.96
N GLY A 271 17.66 5.81 -0.72
CA GLY A 271 18.23 6.43 0.47
C GLY A 271 18.04 7.95 0.58
N ASP A 272 17.33 8.57 -0.38
CA ASP A 272 17.03 10.02 -0.32
C ASP A 272 15.96 10.33 0.74
N PRO A 273 15.98 11.54 1.35
CA PRO A 273 14.94 12.01 2.27
C PRO A 273 13.53 11.89 1.69
N ASP A 274 12.66 11.09 2.29
CA ASP A 274 11.31 10.89 1.80
C ASP A 274 10.37 10.63 2.97
N LEU A 275 9.99 11.69 3.68
CA LEU A 275 8.99 11.58 4.74
C LEU A 275 7.67 11.15 4.10
N HIS A 276 7.13 10.00 4.47
CA HIS A 276 5.82 9.58 3.98
C HIS A 276 5.13 8.66 4.97
N THR A 277 3.80 8.58 4.90
CA THR A 277 3.02 7.70 5.75
C THR A 277 2.12 6.81 4.91
N HIS A 278 2.24 5.50 5.12
CA HIS A 278 1.31 4.50 4.61
C HIS A 278 0.16 4.34 5.60
N VAL A 279 -1.05 4.69 5.18
CA VAL A 279 -2.27 4.42 5.96
C VAL A 279 -3.00 3.25 5.33
N ALA A 280 -2.81 2.06 5.91
CA ALA A 280 -3.50 0.86 5.51
C ALA A 280 -4.91 0.85 6.11
N VAL A 281 -5.90 1.14 5.28
CA VAL A 281 -7.32 1.12 5.61
C VAL A 281 -7.87 -0.29 5.40
N ALA A 282 -8.41 -0.89 6.45
CA ALA A 282 -9.02 -2.20 6.37
C ALA A 282 -10.31 -2.16 5.55
N ASN A 283 -10.56 -3.20 4.75
CA ASN A 283 -11.82 -3.37 4.04
C ASN A 283 -12.92 -3.93 4.97
N LYS A 284 -13.01 -3.36 6.17
CA LYS A 284 -13.94 -3.66 7.25
C LYS A 284 -14.39 -2.34 7.86
N VAL A 285 -15.66 -2.02 7.69
CA VAL A 285 -16.28 -0.81 8.23
C VAL A 285 -17.57 -1.18 8.94
N GLN A 286 -17.81 -0.52 10.08
CA GLN A 286 -19.03 -0.72 10.85
C GLN A 286 -20.08 0.30 10.42
N THR A 287 -21.22 -0.21 9.97
CA THR A 287 -22.43 0.61 9.78
C THR A 287 -22.94 1.17 11.11
N LEU A 288 -23.76 2.22 11.04
CA LEU A 288 -24.29 2.88 12.25
C LEU A 288 -25.15 1.96 13.14
N ASP A 289 -25.78 0.93 12.56
CA ASP A 289 -26.52 -0.13 13.27
C ASP A 289 -25.62 -1.33 13.68
N GLY A 290 -24.29 -1.16 13.68
CA GLY A 290 -23.33 -2.11 14.27
C GLY A 290 -22.86 -3.24 13.35
N LYS A 291 -23.37 -3.36 12.11
CA LYS A 291 -22.94 -4.43 11.19
C LYS A 291 -21.60 -4.13 10.54
N TRP A 292 -20.74 -5.13 10.46
CA TRP A 292 -19.45 -5.07 9.77
C TRP A 292 -19.57 -5.49 8.31
N LEU A 293 -19.18 -4.61 7.40
CA LEU A 293 -19.25 -4.80 5.95
C LEU A 293 -17.97 -4.32 5.25
N ALA A 294 -17.85 -4.61 3.97
CA ALA A 294 -16.75 -4.11 3.13
C ALA A 294 -17.02 -2.67 2.65
N ILE A 295 -15.96 -1.91 2.42
CA ILE A 295 -16.02 -0.55 1.86
C ILE A 295 -16.56 -0.59 0.42
N ASP A 296 -17.40 0.38 0.05
CA ASP A 296 -17.63 0.71 -1.36
C ASP A 296 -16.41 1.43 -1.90
N GLY A 297 -15.54 0.71 -2.61
CA GLY A 297 -14.32 1.31 -3.15
C GLY A 297 -14.55 2.39 -4.23
N ARG A 298 -15.74 2.47 -4.84
CA ARG A 298 -15.95 3.39 -5.98
C ARG A 298 -15.91 4.86 -5.56
N PRO A 299 -16.65 5.33 -4.53
CA PRO A 299 -16.48 6.68 -3.99
C PRO A 299 -15.04 6.97 -3.56
N LEU A 300 -14.40 6.04 -2.83
CA LEU A 300 -13.04 6.21 -2.35
C LEU A 300 -12.06 6.46 -3.51
N HIS A 301 -12.11 5.65 -4.57
CA HIS A 301 -11.29 5.85 -5.77
C HIS A 301 -11.59 7.18 -6.49
N LYS A 302 -12.87 7.61 -6.55
CA LYS A 302 -13.24 8.89 -7.15
C LYS A 302 -12.73 10.09 -6.35
N ALA A 303 -12.58 9.95 -5.03
CA ALA A 303 -12.17 11.01 -4.12
C ALA A 303 -10.64 11.17 -3.97
N VAL A 304 -9.81 10.30 -4.58
CA VAL A 304 -8.34 10.29 -4.39
C VAL A 304 -7.71 11.66 -4.61
N VAL A 305 -8.09 12.37 -5.69
CA VAL A 305 -7.55 13.71 -5.97
C VAL A 305 -7.97 14.69 -4.89
N SER A 306 -9.25 14.71 -4.51
CA SER A 306 -9.77 15.63 -3.49
C SER A 306 -9.18 15.38 -2.10
N ALA A 307 -8.98 14.12 -1.72
CA ALA A 307 -8.29 13.76 -0.49
C ALA A 307 -6.80 14.17 -0.53
N SER A 308 -6.14 14.02 -1.69
CA SER A 308 -4.77 14.50 -1.89
C SER A 308 -4.66 16.01 -1.74
N GLU A 309 -5.58 16.78 -2.31
CA GLU A 309 -5.57 18.25 -2.19
C GLU A 309 -5.95 18.71 -0.78
N THR A 310 -6.83 17.97 -0.09
CA THR A 310 -7.14 18.22 1.32
C THR A 310 -5.87 18.08 2.17
N TYR A 311 -5.12 16.99 1.97
CA TYR A 311 -3.83 16.78 2.64
C TYR A 311 -2.82 17.89 2.31
N ASN A 312 -2.59 18.20 1.03
CA ASN A 312 -1.62 19.21 0.62
C ASN A 312 -1.94 20.59 1.22
N THR A 313 -3.21 21.01 1.15
CA THR A 313 -3.67 22.30 1.69
C THR A 313 -3.56 22.34 3.21
N ALA A 314 -3.95 21.25 3.89
CA ALA A 314 -3.83 21.15 5.34
C ALA A 314 -2.37 21.19 5.80
N LEU A 315 -1.48 20.48 5.10
CA LEU A 315 -0.05 20.47 5.39
C LEU A 315 0.55 21.86 5.29
N GLU A 316 0.28 22.57 4.19
CA GLU A 316 0.76 23.95 4.03
C GLU A 316 0.29 24.83 5.19
N ARG A 317 -1.00 24.78 5.53
CA ARG A 317 -1.56 25.53 6.66
C ARG A 317 -0.83 25.19 7.97
N HIS A 318 -0.71 23.91 8.32
CA HIS A 318 -0.06 23.49 9.56
C HIS A 318 1.40 23.93 9.63
N LEU A 319 2.12 23.91 8.51
CA LEU A 319 3.52 24.36 8.45
C LEU A 319 3.65 25.88 8.49
N VAL A 320 2.76 26.62 7.82
CA VAL A 320 2.70 28.09 7.90
C VAL A 320 2.44 28.52 9.34
N ASP A 321 1.45 27.92 10.01
CA ASP A 321 1.08 28.28 11.37
C ASP A 321 2.19 27.94 12.38
N ALA A 322 2.85 26.79 12.22
CA ALA A 322 3.85 26.30 13.18
C ALA A 322 5.26 26.86 12.96
N LEU A 323 5.65 27.14 11.71
CA LEU A 323 7.03 27.51 11.35
C LEU A 323 7.13 28.82 10.54
N GLY A 324 6.02 29.42 10.12
CA GLY A 324 6.03 30.65 9.33
C GLY A 324 6.59 30.49 7.92
N VAL A 325 6.71 29.26 7.42
CA VAL A 325 7.18 29.00 6.05
C VAL A 325 6.20 29.53 5.02
N ARG A 326 6.67 29.81 3.80
CA ARG A 326 5.82 30.21 2.67
C ARG A 326 5.92 29.19 1.55
N PHE A 327 4.85 29.03 0.78
CA PHE A 327 4.79 28.12 -0.36
C PHE A 327 4.50 28.87 -1.66
N GLU A 328 5.28 28.59 -2.70
CA GLU A 328 5.09 29.16 -4.04
C GLU A 328 5.01 28.08 -5.12
N GLU A 329 4.25 28.36 -6.17
CA GLU A 329 4.16 27.47 -7.32
C GLU A 329 5.52 27.32 -8.01
N ARG A 330 5.92 26.08 -8.25
CA ARG A 330 7.03 25.74 -9.12
C ARG A 330 6.48 25.29 -10.47
N PRO A 331 6.97 25.87 -11.58
CA PRO A 331 6.55 25.45 -12.90
C PRO A 331 6.88 23.97 -13.11
N ASN A 332 5.93 23.25 -13.70
CA ASN A 332 6.14 21.87 -14.11
C ASN A 332 6.73 21.87 -15.52
N GLU A 333 7.76 21.06 -15.76
CA GLU A 333 8.30 20.86 -17.12
C GLU A 333 7.23 20.33 -18.08
N ASP A 334 6.23 19.61 -17.55
CA ASP A 334 5.04 19.19 -18.30
C ASP A 334 3.89 20.18 -18.07
N ALA A 335 3.67 21.06 -19.05
CA ALA A 335 2.62 22.09 -19.01
C ALA A 335 1.18 21.54 -18.87
N ARG A 336 0.96 20.23 -19.06
CA ARG A 336 -0.34 19.57 -18.82
C ARG A 336 -0.58 19.23 -17.35
N LYS A 337 0.47 19.26 -16.54
CA LYS A 337 0.39 19.00 -15.10
C LYS A 337 0.21 20.32 -14.37
N ARG A 338 -0.55 20.29 -13.28
CA ARG A 338 -0.66 21.45 -12.39
C ARG A 338 0.71 21.76 -11.78
N PRO A 339 1.02 23.06 -11.54
CA PRO A 339 2.16 23.44 -10.72
C PRO A 339 2.11 22.75 -9.35
N VAL A 340 3.28 22.44 -8.81
CA VAL A 340 3.43 21.95 -7.44
C VAL A 340 3.91 23.11 -6.59
N ARG A 341 3.36 23.28 -5.39
CA ARG A 341 3.77 24.35 -4.48
C ARG A 341 4.86 23.83 -3.55
N GLU A 342 6.02 24.47 -3.54
CA GLU A 342 7.19 24.10 -2.73
C GLU A 342 7.53 25.22 -1.74
N ILE A 343 8.21 24.90 -0.64
CA ILE A 343 8.65 25.87 0.36
C ILE A 343 9.61 26.89 -0.28
N VAL A 344 9.34 28.16 -0.06
CA VAL A 344 10.22 29.28 -0.42
C VAL A 344 11.48 29.21 0.43
N GLY A 345 12.66 29.27 -0.21
CA GLY A 345 13.96 29.23 0.45
C GLY A 345 14.62 27.84 0.48
N VAL A 346 13.90 26.77 0.13
CA VAL A 346 14.51 25.47 -0.18
C VAL A 346 14.97 25.48 -1.63
N ASP A 347 16.26 25.26 -1.86
CA ASP A 347 16.87 25.27 -3.19
C ASP A 347 16.25 24.17 -4.09
N PRO A 348 15.68 24.51 -5.26
CA PRO A 348 15.19 23.52 -6.22
C PRO A 348 16.24 22.51 -6.68
N ASP A 349 17.52 22.87 -6.74
CA ASP A 349 18.60 21.94 -7.06
C ASP A 349 18.79 20.88 -5.97
N LEU A 350 18.58 21.24 -4.70
CA LEU A 350 18.61 20.29 -3.60
C LEU A 350 17.45 19.30 -3.70
N ASN A 351 16.26 19.78 -4.10
CA ASN A 351 15.12 18.89 -4.37
C ASN A 351 15.42 17.91 -5.51
N ARG A 352 16.05 18.37 -6.59
CA ARG A 352 16.49 17.51 -7.71
C ARG A 352 17.52 16.48 -7.25
N ARG A 353 18.54 16.91 -6.51
CA ARG A 353 19.63 16.09 -5.96
C ARG A 353 19.11 14.94 -5.08
N PHE A 354 18.09 15.21 -4.27
CA PHE A 354 17.43 14.22 -3.42
C PHE A 354 16.24 13.50 -4.11
N SER A 355 16.09 13.60 -5.43
CA SER A 355 15.02 12.92 -6.16
C SER A 355 15.56 11.81 -7.09
N LYS A 356 16.63 11.10 -6.68
CA LYS A 356 17.31 10.08 -7.50
C LYS A 356 16.34 9.00 -7.95
N ARG A 357 15.49 8.54 -7.02
CA ARG A 357 14.47 7.53 -7.31
C ARG A 357 13.56 7.93 -8.47
N ARG A 358 13.07 9.19 -8.45
CA ARG A 358 12.19 9.72 -9.49
C ARG A 358 12.91 9.83 -10.83
N ALA A 359 14.15 10.32 -10.84
CA ALA A 359 14.97 10.39 -12.04
C ALA A 359 15.13 9.01 -12.69
N ASN A 360 15.49 7.99 -11.90
CA ASN A 360 15.64 6.61 -12.38
C ASN A 360 14.34 6.06 -13.02
N VAL A 361 13.17 6.30 -12.40
CA VAL A 361 11.88 5.88 -12.97
C VAL A 361 11.62 6.61 -14.28
N GLU A 362 11.81 7.92 -14.32
CA GLU A 362 11.51 8.73 -15.50
C GLU A 362 12.40 8.36 -16.68
N ASP A 363 13.69 8.13 -16.46
CA ASP A 363 14.61 7.72 -17.51
C ASP A 363 14.26 6.33 -18.03
N ARG A 364 13.92 5.38 -17.14
CA ARG A 364 13.45 4.07 -17.59
C ARG A 364 12.12 4.16 -18.36
N ARG A 365 11.20 5.02 -17.91
CA ARG A 365 9.91 5.26 -18.57
C ARG A 365 10.11 5.82 -19.99
N LYS A 366 11.07 6.73 -20.20
CA LYS A 366 11.42 7.25 -21.54
C LYS A 366 11.89 6.12 -22.46
N VAL A 367 12.76 5.23 -21.97
CA VAL A 367 13.22 4.06 -22.74
C VAL A 367 12.05 3.15 -23.11
N LEU A 368 11.17 2.84 -22.16
CA LEU A 368 9.99 2.00 -22.39
C LEU A 368 9.01 2.65 -23.39
N ALA A 369 8.81 3.97 -23.31
CA ALA A 369 7.95 4.69 -24.24
C ALA A 369 8.53 4.73 -25.67
N ALA A 370 9.85 4.92 -25.82
CA ALA A 370 10.53 4.88 -27.11
C ALA A 370 10.45 3.48 -27.75
N ALA A 371 10.66 2.43 -26.96
CA ALA A 371 10.50 1.04 -27.41
C ALA A 371 9.05 0.76 -27.84
N PHE A 372 8.06 1.21 -27.05
CA PHE A 372 6.65 1.09 -27.41
C PHE A 372 6.35 1.77 -28.75
N GLN A 373 6.84 2.99 -28.96
CA GLN A 373 6.62 3.72 -30.21
C GLN A 373 7.29 3.05 -31.41
N ALA A 374 8.51 2.52 -31.24
CA ALA A 374 9.19 1.78 -32.29
C ALA A 374 8.44 0.49 -32.69
N THR A 375 7.85 -0.21 -31.73
CA THR A 375 7.08 -1.45 -31.98
C THR A 375 5.68 -1.19 -32.54
N HIS A 376 4.99 -0.14 -32.08
CA HIS A 376 3.58 0.09 -32.40
C HIS A 376 3.35 1.20 -33.44
N GLY A 377 4.39 1.94 -33.85
CA GLY A 377 4.29 3.04 -34.80
C GLY A 377 3.51 4.26 -34.27
N ARG A 378 3.20 4.31 -32.97
CA ARG A 378 2.46 5.39 -32.31
C ARG A 378 2.92 5.60 -30.87
N PRO A 379 2.76 6.80 -30.28
CA PRO A 379 3.01 7.00 -28.85
C PRO A 379 2.02 6.19 -27.98
N PRO A 380 2.38 5.88 -26.72
CA PRO A 380 1.49 5.22 -25.78
C PRO A 380 0.30 6.12 -25.42
N THR A 381 -0.88 5.51 -25.29
CA THR A 381 -2.08 6.16 -24.74
C THR A 381 -1.89 6.48 -23.25
N PRO A 382 -2.79 7.28 -22.61
CA PRO A 382 -2.68 7.56 -21.18
C PRO A 382 -2.68 6.30 -20.30
N VAL A 383 -3.50 5.29 -20.65
CA VAL A 383 -3.56 4.02 -19.90
C VAL A 383 -2.27 3.22 -20.07
N GLU A 384 -1.75 3.11 -21.29
CA GLU A 384 -0.47 2.45 -21.57
C GLU A 384 0.68 3.19 -20.87
N THR A 385 0.65 4.52 -20.82
CA THR A 385 1.65 5.34 -20.11
C THR A 385 1.67 5.01 -18.61
N ILE A 386 0.51 4.81 -17.99
CA ILE A 386 0.41 4.40 -16.58
C ILE A 386 1.04 3.01 -16.41
N GLN A 387 0.76 2.07 -17.31
CA GLN A 387 1.34 0.71 -17.26
C GLN A 387 2.87 0.74 -17.41
N LEU A 388 3.40 1.51 -18.37
CA LEU A 388 4.84 1.69 -18.55
C LEU A 388 5.49 2.36 -17.32
N SER A 389 4.78 3.27 -16.66
CA SER A 389 5.25 3.91 -15.42
C SER A 389 5.34 2.91 -14.26
N GLN A 390 4.34 2.02 -14.14
CA GLN A 390 4.36 0.93 -13.15
C GLN A 390 5.49 -0.05 -13.44
N GLN A 391 5.70 -0.42 -14.70
CA GLN A 391 6.81 -1.28 -15.13
C GLN A 391 8.16 -0.63 -14.80
N ALA A 392 8.37 0.63 -15.19
CA ALA A 392 9.59 1.38 -14.87
C ALA A 392 9.84 1.43 -13.36
N THR A 393 8.80 1.65 -12.56
CA THR A 393 8.88 1.64 -11.09
C THR A 393 9.40 0.31 -10.56
N LEU A 394 8.92 -0.82 -11.09
CA LEU A 394 9.33 -2.14 -10.64
C LEU A 394 10.74 -2.52 -11.13
N GLU A 395 11.08 -2.22 -12.38
CA GLU A 395 12.39 -2.57 -12.96
C GLU A 395 13.55 -1.76 -12.35
N THR A 396 13.29 -0.53 -11.90
CA THR A 396 14.29 0.34 -11.26
C THR A 396 14.30 0.22 -9.74
N ARG A 397 13.59 -0.78 -9.20
CA ARG A 397 13.43 -0.96 -7.75
C ARG A 397 14.64 -1.67 -7.19
N GLU A 398 15.50 -0.91 -6.51
CA GLU A 398 16.60 -1.47 -5.74
C GLU A 398 16.09 -2.30 -4.54
N ALA A 399 16.93 -3.26 -4.12
CA ALA A 399 16.73 -3.98 -2.86
C ALA A 399 16.67 -2.98 -1.70
N LYS A 400 15.94 -3.31 -0.62
CA LYS A 400 15.95 -2.46 0.57
C LYS A 400 17.37 -2.48 1.14
N HIS A 401 17.94 -1.31 1.43
CA HIS A 401 19.19 -1.22 2.16
C HIS A 401 19.00 -1.67 3.61
N GLU A 402 20.12 -1.99 4.27
CA GLU A 402 20.12 -2.33 5.69
C GLU A 402 19.47 -1.23 6.55
N PRO A 403 18.79 -1.58 7.66
CA PRO A 403 18.21 -0.61 8.58
C PRO A 403 19.28 0.33 9.14
N ARG A 404 19.04 1.63 9.02
CA ARG A 404 19.86 2.70 9.60
C ARG A 404 19.09 3.39 10.70
N SER A 405 19.81 3.94 11.68
CA SER A 405 19.21 4.87 12.65
C SER A 405 18.91 6.21 11.97
N LEU A 406 17.99 6.98 12.55
CA LEU A 406 17.69 8.32 12.03
C LEU A 406 18.92 9.23 12.09
N ALA A 407 19.73 9.11 13.13
CA ALA A 407 20.97 9.90 13.26
C ALA A 407 21.94 9.61 12.09
N GLU A 408 22.19 8.34 11.77
CA GLU A 408 23.05 7.93 10.65
C GLU A 408 22.51 8.39 9.29
N GLN A 409 21.18 8.31 9.09
CA GLN A 409 20.51 8.82 7.88
C GLN A 409 20.71 10.34 7.74
N ARG A 410 20.45 11.09 8.82
CA ARG A 410 20.59 12.55 8.83
C ARG A 410 22.03 13.00 8.66
N GLU A 411 22.99 12.33 9.26
CA GLU A 411 24.42 12.60 9.02
C GLU A 411 24.77 12.40 7.54
N THR A 412 24.27 11.32 6.94
CA THR A 412 24.46 11.06 5.50
C THR A 412 23.85 12.18 4.65
N TRP A 413 22.63 12.63 4.95
CA TRP A 413 21.97 13.71 4.21
C TRP A 413 22.61 15.07 4.40
N ASN A 414 23.20 15.36 5.56
CA ASN A 414 23.91 16.62 5.80
C ASN A 414 25.28 16.66 5.09
N ARG A 415 25.88 15.49 4.84
CA ARG A 415 27.15 15.38 4.11
C ARG A 415 26.97 15.46 2.59
N GLU A 416 25.86 14.95 2.07
CA GLU A 416 25.47 15.06 0.65
C GLU A 416 25.07 16.47 0.25
#